data_AF-A0A8H7L752-F1
#
_entry.id   AF-A0A8H7L752-F1
#
_cell.length_a   1.000
_cell.length_b   1.000
_cell.length_c   1.000
_cell.angle_alpha   90.00
_cell.angle_beta   90.00
_cell.angle_gamma   90.00
#
_symmetry.space_group_name_H-M   'P 1'
#
loop_
_entity.id
_entity.type
_entity.pdbx_description
1 polymer ?
#
loop_
_entity_poly.entity_id
_entity_poly.type
_entity_poly.pdbx_seq_one_letter_code
_entity_poly.pdbx_strand_id
1 'polypeptide(L)'
;MFRTIGIYGRLALQNTFKRSVRFNLSQHVGTMNWVDFFKLRKESKRINVVASSLTSLAGAFATLTYLGNVEIDVEKPIWGLDPFMVMGGVVIVGGVAGYLVGPTIGVKLFNMKNSKVLPDFMVKEQNFLQRVQRNRVDPSSQSFSNPVPDYYGERIYSLDNYKQWLRDCNAFRRKTQEFL
;
A
#
# COMPACT_ATOMS: atom_id res chain seq x y z
N MET A 1 63.43 2.78 -30.99
CA MET A 1 63.40 4.07 -30.25
C MET A 1 63.03 5.14 -31.26
N PHE A 2 61.91 5.89 -31.25
CA PHE A 2 60.80 6.18 -30.34
C PHE A 2 59.56 6.49 -31.21
N ARG A 3 58.44 5.78 -31.00
CA ARG A 3 57.15 6.31 -30.48
C ARG A 3 56.52 7.50 -31.22
N THR A 4 55.65 7.14 -32.17
CA THR A 4 54.37 7.80 -32.49
C THR A 4 53.55 8.11 -31.23
N ILE A 5 52.95 9.30 -31.15
CA ILE A 5 51.61 9.57 -30.59
C ILE A 5 51.16 10.92 -31.17
N GLY A 6 50.15 10.88 -32.03
CA GLY A 6 49.33 12.00 -32.42
C GLY A 6 47.90 11.79 -31.92
N ILE A 7 47.39 12.81 -31.23
CA ILE A 7 46.07 13.45 -31.41
C ILE A 7 44.81 12.60 -31.13
N TYR A 8 44.16 13.01 -30.03
CA TYR A 8 42.72 13.16 -29.75
C TYR A 8 41.66 12.35 -30.51
N GLY A 9 40.73 11.80 -29.72
CA GLY A 9 39.32 11.76 -30.10
C GLY A 9 38.64 10.43 -29.81
N ARG A 10 37.95 10.33 -28.66
CA ARG A 10 36.81 9.41 -28.52
C ARG A 10 35.71 10.05 -27.66
N LEU A 11 34.87 10.82 -28.33
CA LEU A 11 33.47 11.04 -27.97
C LEU A 11 32.76 9.68 -27.98
N ALA A 12 32.59 9.08 -26.80
CA ALA A 12 31.83 7.84 -26.65
C ALA A 12 30.34 8.17 -26.47
N LEU A 13 29.64 8.14 -27.61
CA LEU A 13 28.27 7.65 -27.83
C LEU A 13 27.26 7.81 -26.68
N GLN A 14 26.37 8.79 -26.87
CA GLN A 14 25.12 8.97 -26.15
C GLN A 14 24.27 7.69 -26.25
N ASN A 15 24.02 7.08 -25.10
CA ASN A 15 23.15 5.91 -24.98
C ASN A 15 21.69 6.36 -25.10
N THR A 16 21.11 6.16 -26.29
CA THR A 16 19.71 6.43 -26.57
C THR A 16 18.84 5.42 -25.81
N PHE A 17 18.25 5.87 -24.71
CA PHE A 17 17.16 5.15 -24.04
C PHE A 17 15.98 5.02 -24.99
N LYS A 18 15.92 3.91 -25.74
CA LYS A 18 14.71 3.47 -26.44
C LYS A 18 13.68 3.07 -25.38
N ARG A 19 12.85 4.03 -24.98
CA ARG A 19 11.64 3.80 -24.19
C ARG A 19 10.70 2.95 -25.06
N SER A 20 10.68 1.64 -24.84
CA SER A 20 9.72 0.76 -25.50
C SER A 20 8.32 1.10 -24.98
N VAL A 21 7.57 1.85 -25.77
CA VAL A 21 6.14 2.02 -25.57
C VAL A 21 5.49 0.67 -25.89
N ARG A 22 5.29 -0.17 -24.86
CA ARG A 22 4.47 -1.38 -24.98
C ARG A 22 3.02 -0.94 -25.13
N PHE A 23 2.53 -0.95 -26.37
CA PHE A 23 1.10 -0.89 -26.64
C PHE A 23 0.47 -2.21 -26.19
N ASN A 24 -0.21 -2.20 -25.04
CA ASN A 24 -1.10 -3.30 -24.66
C ASN A 24 -2.39 -3.14 -25.47
N LEU A 25 -2.47 -3.80 -26.63
CA LEU A 25 -3.74 -4.05 -27.30
C LEU A 25 -4.45 -5.13 -26.46
N SER A 26 -5.56 -4.82 -25.82
CA SER A 26 -6.31 -5.79 -25.02
C SER A 26 -7.77 -5.79 -25.43
N GLN A 27 -8.05 -6.39 -26.60
CA GLN A 27 -9.35 -6.97 -26.86
C GLN A 27 -9.31 -8.42 -26.38
N HIS A 28 -9.83 -8.68 -25.18
CA HIS A 28 -10.26 -10.01 -24.79
C HIS A 28 -11.52 -9.89 -23.95
N VAL A 29 -12.60 -10.44 -24.50
CA VAL A 29 -13.82 -10.80 -23.81
C VAL A 29 -13.45 -11.70 -22.63
N GLY A 30 -13.68 -11.25 -21.39
CA GLY A 30 -13.84 -12.11 -20.21
C GLY A 30 -12.67 -12.29 -19.22
N THR A 31 -11.46 -11.75 -19.42
CA THR A 31 -10.40 -11.88 -18.38
C THR A 31 -9.47 -10.66 -18.30
N MET A 32 -9.52 -9.91 -17.20
CA MET A 32 -8.62 -8.78 -16.89
C MET A 32 -7.14 -9.21 -16.92
N ASN A 33 -6.22 -8.36 -17.41
CA ASN A 33 -4.76 -8.63 -17.40
C ASN A 33 -4.16 -8.50 -15.97
N TRP A 34 -3.08 -9.24 -15.66
CA TRP A 34 -2.41 -9.18 -14.35
C TRP A 34 -1.80 -7.80 -14.06
N VAL A 35 -1.26 -7.15 -15.09
CA VAL A 35 -0.69 -5.81 -14.93
C VAL A 35 -1.77 -4.81 -14.51
N ASP A 36 -2.95 -4.87 -15.10
CA ASP A 36 -4.03 -3.94 -14.80
C ASP A 36 -4.72 -4.29 -13.47
N PHE A 37 -4.85 -5.57 -13.14
CA PHE A 37 -5.26 -6.02 -11.81
C PHE A 37 -4.38 -5.42 -10.70
N PHE A 38 -3.05 -5.51 -10.84
CA PHE A 38 -2.14 -4.98 -9.83
C PHE A 38 -2.19 -3.44 -9.72
N LYS A 39 -2.44 -2.73 -10.83
CA LYS A 39 -2.70 -1.28 -10.81
C LYS A 39 -3.96 -0.96 -10.02
N LEU A 40 -5.07 -1.67 -10.28
CA LEU A 40 -6.34 -1.46 -9.58
C LEU A 40 -6.24 -1.81 -8.09
N ARG A 41 -5.51 -2.87 -7.73
CA ARG A 41 -5.24 -3.22 -6.32
C ARG A 41 -4.46 -2.11 -5.60
N LYS A 42 -3.44 -1.56 -6.27
CA LYS A 42 -2.65 -0.42 -5.73
C LYS A 42 -3.51 0.84 -5.60
N GLU A 43 -4.37 1.10 -6.58
CA GLU A 43 -5.30 2.21 -6.55
C GLU A 43 -6.32 2.07 -5.41
N SER A 44 -6.92 0.90 -5.23
CA SER A 44 -7.84 0.60 -4.13
C SER A 44 -7.20 0.91 -2.78
N LYS A 45 -5.97 0.43 -2.53
CA LYS A 45 -5.23 0.74 -1.30
C LYS A 45 -5.00 2.24 -1.11
N ARG A 46 -4.62 2.97 -2.18
CA ARG A 46 -4.39 4.42 -2.13
C ARG A 46 -5.67 5.18 -1.80
N ILE A 47 -6.79 4.84 -2.45
CA ILE A 47 -8.08 5.46 -2.17
C ILE A 47 -8.47 5.22 -0.72
N ASN A 48 -8.30 4.00 -0.20
CA ASN A 48 -8.60 3.70 1.20
C ASN A 48 -7.73 4.50 2.18
N VAL A 49 -6.42 4.62 1.93
CA VAL A 49 -5.53 5.43 2.79
C VAL A 49 -5.92 6.91 2.74
N VAL A 50 -6.13 7.46 1.55
CA VAL A 50 -6.53 8.87 1.37
C VAL A 50 -7.88 9.15 2.03
N ALA A 51 -8.86 8.26 1.85
CA ALA A 51 -10.16 8.37 2.50
C ALA A 51 -10.03 8.34 4.03
N SER A 52 -9.18 7.48 4.58
CA SER A 52 -8.90 7.41 6.03
C SER A 52 -8.22 8.67 6.57
N SER A 53 -7.24 9.21 5.85
CA SER A 53 -6.61 10.48 6.22
C SER A 53 -7.62 11.63 6.20
N LEU A 54 -8.44 11.73 5.15
CA LEU A 54 -9.40 12.82 4.99
C LEU A 54 -10.53 12.75 6.04
N THR A 55 -11.06 11.56 6.30
CA THR A 55 -12.09 11.34 7.31
C THR A 55 -11.57 11.51 8.73
N SER A 56 -10.30 11.22 8.99
CA SER A 56 -9.64 11.56 10.25
C SER A 56 -9.59 13.06 10.48
N LEU A 57 -9.18 13.83 9.47
CA LEU A 57 -9.18 15.30 9.55
C LEU A 57 -10.59 15.85 9.72
N ALA A 58 -11.56 15.32 8.99
CA ALA A 58 -12.96 15.70 9.12
C ALA A 58 -13.53 15.38 10.52
N GLY A 59 -13.18 14.21 11.09
CA GLY A 59 -13.58 13.82 12.44
C GLY A 59 -12.99 14.73 13.50
N ALA A 60 -11.68 14.99 13.43
CA ALA A 60 -11.01 15.94 14.33
C ALA A 60 -11.61 17.34 14.22
N PHE A 61 -11.87 17.82 12.99
CA PHE A 61 -12.48 19.12 12.76
C PHE A 61 -13.91 19.20 13.29
N ALA A 62 -14.74 18.18 13.04
CA ALA A 62 -16.10 18.11 13.57
C ALA A 62 -16.09 18.14 15.10
N THR A 63 -15.22 17.36 15.75
CA THR A 63 -15.05 17.38 17.20
C THR A 63 -14.59 18.73 17.70
N LEU A 64 -13.63 19.37 17.03
CA LEU A 64 -13.17 20.72 17.38
C LEU A 64 -14.30 21.75 17.28
N THR A 65 -15.10 21.71 16.20
CA THR A 65 -16.26 22.62 16.05
C THR A 65 -17.32 22.37 17.12
N TYR A 66 -17.57 21.12 17.48
CA TYR A 66 -18.49 20.77 18.55
C TYR A 66 -18.00 21.33 19.89
N LEU A 67 -16.73 21.08 20.22
CA LEU A 67 -16.09 21.55 21.44
C LEU A 67 -16.02 23.08 21.53
N GLY A 68 -15.90 23.80 20.41
CA GLY A 68 -15.95 25.26 20.39
C GLY A 68 -17.32 25.85 20.79
N ASN A 69 -18.38 25.05 20.80
CA ASN A 69 -19.70 25.45 21.28
C ASN A 69 -19.96 25.03 22.74
N VAL A 70 -19.03 24.30 23.37
CA VAL A 70 -19.15 23.87 24.76
C VAL A 70 -18.50 24.92 25.66
N GLU A 71 -19.29 25.51 26.57
CA GLU A 71 -18.77 26.39 27.60
C GLU A 71 -18.03 25.56 28.65
N ILE A 72 -16.75 25.87 28.87
CA ILE A 72 -15.89 25.16 29.81
C ILE A 72 -15.29 26.17 30.78
N ASP A 73 -15.40 25.84 32.07
CA ASP A 73 -14.76 26.58 33.15
C ASP A 73 -13.27 26.18 33.23
N VAL A 74 -12.40 27.07 32.77
CA VAL A 74 -10.95 26.83 32.65
C VAL A 74 -10.27 26.73 34.03
N GLU A 75 -10.93 27.20 35.09
CA GLU A 75 -10.38 27.19 36.45
C GLU A 75 -10.55 25.83 37.15
N LYS A 76 -11.41 24.95 36.60
CA LYS A 76 -11.71 23.64 37.20
C LYS A 76 -11.03 22.52 36.43
N PRO A 77 -10.18 21.70 37.08
CA PRO A 77 -9.59 20.54 36.43
C PRO A 77 -10.65 19.51 36.08
N ILE A 78 -10.53 18.91 34.89
CA ILE A 78 -11.39 17.82 34.42
C ILE A 78 -10.65 16.51 34.66
N TRP A 79 -11.16 15.66 35.55
CA TRP A 79 -10.49 14.41 35.98
C TRP A 79 -9.05 14.60 36.49
N GLY A 80 -8.77 15.74 37.12
CA GLY A 80 -7.43 16.07 37.62
C GLY A 80 -6.44 16.49 36.55
N LEU A 81 -6.90 16.67 35.31
CA LEU A 81 -6.12 17.20 34.19
C LEU A 81 -6.56 18.63 33.84
N ASP A 82 -5.65 19.39 33.24
CA ASP A 82 -5.94 20.70 32.67
C ASP A 82 -7.01 20.56 31.56
N PRO A 83 -8.09 21.37 31.58
CA PRO A 83 -9.08 21.43 30.51
C PRO A 83 -8.50 21.42 29.09
N PHE A 84 -7.40 22.13 28.84
CA PHE A 84 -6.81 22.14 27.49
C PHE A 84 -6.26 20.77 27.06
N MET A 85 -5.69 19.99 27.98
CA MET A 85 -5.22 18.64 27.68
C MET A 85 -6.37 17.70 27.37
N VAL A 86 -7.45 17.78 28.14
CA VAL A 86 -8.66 16.96 27.91
C VAL A 86 -9.26 17.28 26.55
N MET A 87 -9.38 18.57 26.21
CA MET A 87 -9.91 19.02 24.94
C MET A 87 -9.08 18.56 23.75
N GLY A 88 -7.75 18.70 23.84
CA GLY A 88 -6.84 18.15 22.83
C GLY A 88 -6.98 16.63 22.68
N GLY A 89 -7.12 15.91 23.80
CA GLY A 89 -7.38 14.47 23.82
C GLY A 89 -8.68 14.09 23.12
N VAL A 90 -9.78 14.82 23.38
CA VAL A 90 -11.07 14.57 22.74
C VAL A 90 -11.01 14.81 21.23
N VAL A 91 -10.31 15.86 20.76
CA VAL A 91 -10.09 16.09 19.33
C VAL A 91 -9.30 14.96 18.68
N ILE A 92 -8.26 14.44 19.35
CA ILE A 92 -7.50 13.29 18.87
C ILE A 92 -8.40 12.05 18.76
N VAL A 93 -9.24 11.79 19.77
CA VAL A 93 -10.23 10.69 19.74
C VAL A 93 -11.19 10.85 18.56
N GLY A 94 -11.69 12.06 18.31
CA GLY A 94 -12.51 12.38 17.14
C GLY A 94 -11.81 12.09 15.81
N GLY A 95 -10.53 12.43 15.71
CA GLY A 95 -9.70 12.12 14.54
C GLY A 95 -9.47 10.62 14.35
N VAL A 96 -9.20 9.87 15.41
CA VAL A 96 -9.05 8.41 15.36
C VAL A 96 -10.36 7.74 14.97
N ALA A 97 -11.48 8.18 15.55
CA ALA A 97 -12.81 7.70 15.17
C ALA A 97 -13.09 7.94 13.67
N GLY A 98 -12.77 9.14 13.18
CA GLY A 98 -12.85 9.47 11.75
C GLY A 98 -11.99 8.54 10.88
N TYR A 99 -10.75 8.27 11.29
CA TYR A 99 -9.83 7.38 10.56
C TYR A 99 -10.40 5.97 10.37
N LEU A 100 -11.06 5.42 11.40
CA LEU A 100 -11.66 4.07 11.35
C LEU A 100 -12.83 3.98 10.36
N VAL A 101 -13.57 5.07 10.16
CA VAL A 101 -14.69 5.13 9.20
C VAL A 101 -14.18 5.22 7.75
N GLY A 102 -13.00 5.81 7.55
CA GLY A 102 -12.41 6.07 6.23
C GLY A 102 -12.41 4.94 5.21
N PRO A 103 -11.96 3.72 5.55
CA PRO A 103 -11.93 2.60 4.60
C PRO A 103 -13.30 2.24 4.06
N THR A 104 -14.37 2.39 4.84
CA THR A 104 -15.74 2.09 4.37
C THR A 104 -16.17 3.03 3.24
N ILE A 105 -15.79 4.31 3.34
CA ILE A 105 -16.02 5.32 2.31
C ILE A 105 -15.09 5.08 1.12
N GLY A 106 -13.81 4.77 1.38
CA GLY A 106 -12.82 4.47 0.34
C GLY A 106 -13.22 3.30 -0.57
N VAL A 107 -13.74 2.21 0.01
CA VAL A 107 -14.22 1.04 -0.75
C VAL A 107 -15.42 1.41 -1.62
N LYS A 108 -16.39 2.18 -1.09
CA LYS A 108 -17.54 2.66 -1.88
C LYS A 108 -17.10 3.52 -3.05
N LEU A 109 -16.17 4.46 -2.84
CA LEU A 109 -15.62 5.31 -3.89
C LEU A 109 -14.89 4.49 -4.97
N PHE A 110 -14.08 3.50 -4.56
CA PHE A 110 -13.40 2.61 -5.49
C PHE A 110 -14.40 1.78 -6.33
N ASN A 111 -15.41 1.20 -5.69
CA ASN A 111 -16.44 0.40 -6.36
C ASN A 111 -17.26 1.23 -7.34
N MET A 112 -17.62 2.47 -6.97
CA MET A 112 -18.35 3.39 -7.85
C MET A 112 -17.51 3.78 -9.07
N LYS A 113 -16.23 4.14 -8.85
CA LYS A 113 -15.30 4.52 -9.92
C LYS A 113 -15.03 3.38 -10.91
N ASN A 114 -14.87 2.16 -10.41
CA ASN A 114 -14.45 1.00 -11.18
C ASN A 114 -15.58 -0.01 -11.44
N SER A 115 -16.85 0.42 -11.35
CA SER A 115 -18.04 -0.45 -11.41
C SER A 115 -18.04 -1.40 -12.61
N LYS A 116 -17.61 -0.92 -13.79
CA LYS A 116 -17.55 -1.71 -15.03
C LYS A 116 -16.55 -2.86 -15.00
N VAL A 117 -15.42 -2.68 -14.30
CA VAL A 117 -14.33 -3.68 -14.23
C VAL A 117 -14.31 -4.44 -12.90
N LEU A 118 -15.23 -4.11 -11.99
CA LEU A 118 -15.30 -4.66 -10.65
C LEU A 118 -15.54 -6.19 -10.63
N PRO A 119 -16.44 -6.77 -11.45
CA PRO A 119 -16.65 -8.22 -11.46
C PRO A 119 -15.37 -8.98 -11.83
N ASP A 120 -14.70 -8.56 -12.90
CA ASP A 120 -13.45 -9.18 -13.36
C ASP A 120 -12.32 -8.99 -12.34
N PHE A 121 -12.26 -7.82 -11.70
CA PHE A 121 -11.31 -7.54 -10.63
C PHE A 121 -11.51 -8.49 -9.45
N MET A 122 -12.75 -8.76 -9.03
CA MET A 122 -13.05 -9.63 -7.90
C MET A 122 -12.70 -11.10 -8.19
N VAL A 123 -13.03 -11.59 -9.39
CA VAL A 123 -12.64 -12.95 -9.81
C VAL A 123 -11.11 -13.07 -9.83
N LYS A 124 -10.41 -12.04 -10.30
CA LYS A 124 -8.95 -12.05 -10.37
C LYS A 124 -8.29 -11.90 -9.01
N GLU A 125 -8.88 -11.12 -8.10
CA GLU A 125 -8.49 -11.00 -6.71
C GLU A 125 -8.58 -12.35 -5.99
N GLN A 126 -9.67 -13.09 -6.18
CA GLN A 126 -9.81 -14.44 -5.63
C GLN A 126 -8.73 -15.39 -6.15
N ASN A 127 -8.49 -15.39 -7.48
CA ASN A 127 -7.41 -16.17 -8.09
C ASN A 127 -6.02 -15.79 -7.56
N PHE A 128 -5.78 -14.50 -7.31
CA PHE A 128 -4.56 -14.00 -6.71
C PHE A 128 -4.38 -14.52 -5.28
N LEU A 129 -5.42 -14.41 -4.44
CA LEU A 129 -5.38 -14.89 -3.06
C LEU A 129 -5.18 -16.40 -2.98
N GLN A 130 -5.78 -17.19 -3.87
CA GLN A 130 -5.51 -18.63 -3.97
C GLN A 130 -4.03 -18.92 -4.30
N ARG A 131 -3.41 -18.14 -5.19
CA ARG A 131 -1.99 -18.28 -5.51
C ARG A 131 -1.11 -17.88 -4.32
N VAL A 132 -1.47 -16.84 -3.58
CA VAL A 132 -0.77 -16.45 -2.33
C VAL A 132 -0.89 -17.57 -1.30
N GLN A 133 -2.10 -18.09 -1.06
CA GLN A 133 -2.35 -19.18 -0.11
C GLN A 133 -1.57 -20.44 -0.45
N ARG A 134 -1.42 -20.79 -1.73
CA ARG A 134 -0.65 -21.95 -2.18
C ARG A 134 0.86 -21.77 -2.00
N ASN A 135 1.36 -20.55 -2.15
CA ASN A 135 2.80 -20.27 -2.18
C ASN A 135 3.35 -19.67 -0.88
N ARG A 136 2.50 -19.29 0.08
CA ARG A 136 2.94 -18.78 1.39
C ARG A 136 3.73 -19.84 2.16
N VAL A 137 4.59 -19.38 3.05
CA VAL A 137 5.38 -20.22 3.95
C VAL A 137 4.64 -20.46 5.25
N ASP A 138 4.99 -21.52 5.98
CA ASP A 138 4.45 -21.75 7.33
C ASP A 138 5.10 -20.75 8.31
N PRO A 139 4.31 -19.93 9.03
CA PRO A 139 4.84 -18.98 10.00
C PRO A 139 5.35 -19.64 11.29
N SER A 140 5.06 -20.92 11.53
CA SER A 140 5.49 -21.63 12.75
C SER A 140 7.01 -21.71 12.87
N SER A 141 7.72 -21.78 11.75
CA SER A 141 9.19 -21.90 11.70
C SER A 141 9.92 -20.56 11.64
N GLN A 142 9.32 -19.49 12.15
CA GLN A 142 9.92 -18.16 12.12
C GLN A 142 11.00 -17.99 13.19
N SER A 143 12.05 -17.23 12.89
CA SER A 143 13.07 -16.84 13.87
C SER A 143 13.50 -15.40 13.66
N PHE A 144 14.13 -14.78 14.68
CA PHE A 144 14.66 -13.42 14.56
C PHE A 144 15.65 -13.28 13.38
N SER A 145 16.43 -14.32 13.08
CA SER A 145 17.38 -14.37 11.97
C SER A 145 16.76 -14.76 10.62
N ASN A 146 15.53 -15.28 10.61
CA ASN A 146 14.77 -15.66 9.43
C ASN A 146 13.29 -15.23 9.58
N PRO A 147 13.00 -13.92 9.40
CA PRO A 147 11.63 -13.43 9.52
C PRO A 147 10.76 -13.93 8.36
N VAL A 148 9.49 -14.15 8.66
CA VAL A 148 8.50 -14.59 7.66
C VAL A 148 8.23 -13.47 6.65
N PRO A 149 8.29 -13.74 5.34
CA PRO A 149 7.87 -12.79 4.33
C PRO A 149 6.37 -12.49 4.45
N ASP A 150 5.88 -11.43 3.80
CA ASP A 150 4.47 -11.00 3.84
C ASP A 150 3.49 -12.18 3.66
N TYR A 151 2.86 -12.61 4.75
CA TYR A 151 2.07 -13.84 4.80
C TYR A 151 0.77 -13.75 3.99
N TYR A 152 0.19 -12.54 3.89
CA TYR A 152 -1.08 -12.28 3.23
C TYR A 152 -0.93 -11.66 1.82
N GLY A 153 0.29 -11.30 1.42
CA GLY A 153 0.54 -10.66 0.14
C GLY A 153 -0.07 -9.26 0.04
N GLU A 154 -0.14 -8.54 1.15
CA GLU A 154 -0.67 -7.17 1.22
C GLU A 154 0.15 -6.18 0.40
N ARG A 155 1.47 -6.39 0.30
CA ARG A 155 2.43 -5.48 -0.35
C ARG A 155 2.70 -5.81 -1.81
N ILE A 156 1.93 -6.74 -2.39
CA ILE A 156 2.08 -7.17 -3.78
C ILE A 156 1.22 -6.31 -4.70
N TYR A 157 1.86 -5.32 -5.35
CA TYR A 157 1.21 -4.33 -6.24
C TYR A 157 1.77 -4.34 -7.66
N SER A 158 2.59 -5.33 -8.01
CA SER A 158 3.19 -5.48 -9.34
C SER A 158 3.62 -6.94 -9.54
N LEU A 159 3.87 -7.30 -10.80
CA LEU A 159 4.45 -8.62 -11.12
C LEU A 159 5.84 -8.79 -10.53
N ASP A 160 6.64 -7.72 -10.45
CA ASP A 160 7.99 -7.79 -9.90
C ASP A 160 7.95 -7.99 -8.38
N ASN A 161 7.03 -7.33 -7.68
CA ASN A 161 6.78 -7.58 -6.25
C ASN A 161 6.36 -9.04 -6.03
N TYR A 162 5.49 -9.59 -6.88
CA TYR A 162 5.07 -10.98 -6.77
C TYR A 162 6.23 -11.96 -6.98
N LYS A 163 7.08 -11.73 -7.98
CA LYS A 163 8.29 -12.54 -8.22
C LYS A 163 9.30 -12.43 -7.07
N GLN A 164 9.47 -11.23 -6.51
CA GLN A 164 10.32 -11.02 -5.33
C GLN A 164 9.76 -11.81 -4.15
N TRP A 165 8.47 -11.67 -3.86
CA TRP A 165 7.80 -12.39 -2.78
C TRP A 165 7.93 -13.92 -2.89
N LEU A 166 7.82 -14.48 -4.10
CA LEU A 166 8.06 -15.91 -4.34
C LEU A 166 9.51 -16.31 -4.03
N ARG A 167 10.49 -15.47 -4.39
CA ARG A 167 11.91 -15.70 -4.06
C ARG A 167 12.14 -15.63 -2.56
N ASP A 168 11.50 -14.68 -1.87
CA ASP A 168 11.60 -14.54 -0.42
C ASP A 168 10.99 -15.75 0.30
N CYS A 169 9.86 -16.27 -0.17
CA CYS A 169 9.26 -17.52 0.33
C CYS A 169 10.20 -18.72 0.14
N ASN A 170 10.85 -18.83 -1.02
CA ASN A 170 11.81 -19.91 -1.27
C ASN A 170 13.07 -19.78 -0.43
N ALA A 171 13.57 -18.56 -0.23
CA ALA A 171 14.72 -18.29 0.64
C ALA A 171 14.39 -18.63 2.11
N PHE A 172 13.19 -18.30 2.57
CA PHE A 172 12.70 -18.67 3.90
C PHE A 172 12.65 -20.19 4.06
N ARG A 173 12.04 -20.93 3.13
CA ARG A 173 11.97 -22.41 3.17
C ARG A 173 13.35 -23.05 3.26
N ARG A 174 14.30 -22.57 2.47
CA ARG A 174 15.68 -23.07 2.48
C ARG A 174 16.34 -22.87 3.84
N LYS A 175 16.26 -21.66 4.39
CA LYS A 175 16.80 -21.36 5.72
C LYS A 175 16.13 -22.20 6.80
N THR A 176 14.82 -22.35 6.76
CA THR A 176 14.08 -23.20 7.69
C THR A 176 14.57 -24.66 7.66
N GLN A 177 14.88 -25.20 6.48
CA GLN A 177 15.43 -26.55 6.35
C GLN A 177 16.89 -26.67 6.81
N GLU A 178 17.67 -25.61 6.72
CA GLU A 178 19.07 -25.59 7.15
C GLU A 178 19.22 -25.50 8.69
N PHE A 179 18.22 -24.98 9.40
CA PHE A 179 18.28 -24.69 10.85
C PHE A 179 17.31 -25.51 11.73
N LEU A 180 16.46 -26.37 11.14
CA LEU A 180 15.63 -27.36 11.84
C LEU A 180 16.31 -28.73 11.83
#